data_AF-W4L523-F1
#
_entry.id   AF-W4L523-F1
#
_cell.length_a   1.000
_cell.length_b   1.000
_cell.length_c   1.000
_cell.angle_alpha   90.00
_cell.angle_beta   90.00
_cell.angle_gamma   90.00
#
_symmetry.space_group_name_H-M   'P 1'
#
loop_
_entity.id
_entity.type
_entity.pdbx_description
1 polymer ?
#
loop_
_entity_poly.entity_id
_entity_poly.type
_entity_poly.pdbx_seq_one_letter_code
_entity_poly.pdbx_strand_id
1 'polypeptide(L)' 'MSESWATQQELTFLKNLGTYREGHEMTPMRLQLLANYVKAARERVDWGRVNGEKVIEFAEAQFAKERLKAG' A
#
# COMPACT_ATOMS: atom_id res chain seq x y z
N MET A 1 19.13 6.46 9.21
CA MET A 1 18.76 5.21 9.93
C MET A 1 18.34 4.19 8.90
N SER A 2 18.89 2.97 8.92
CA SER A 2 18.43 1.89 8.03
C SER A 2 17.01 1.48 8.44
N GLU A 3 16.12 1.32 7.47
CA GLU A 3 14.75 0.87 7.71
C GLU A 3 14.74 -0.52 8.35
N SER A 4 13.76 -0.78 9.23
CA SER A 4 13.55 -2.13 9.73
C SER A 4 13.11 -3.04 8.58
N TRP A 5 13.60 -4.27 8.57
CA TRP A 5 13.19 -5.29 7.60
C TRP A 5 11.66 -5.45 7.54
N ALA A 6 10.97 -5.34 8.68
CA ALA A 6 9.52 -5.39 8.75
C ALA A 6 8.85 -4.26 7.96
N THR A 7 9.38 -3.04 8.03
CA THR A 7 8.87 -1.91 7.23
C THR A 7 9.09 -2.19 5.74
N GLN A 8 10.27 -2.68 5.35
CA GLN A 8 10.57 -2.98 3.94
C GLN A 8 9.66 -4.07 3.34
N GLN A 9 9.31 -5.09 4.12
CA GLN A 9 8.35 -6.11 3.71
C GLN A 9 6.97 -5.51 3.45
N GLU A 10 6.49 -4.65 4.34
CA GLU A 10 5.19 -3.99 4.18
C GLU A 10 5.16 -3.09 2.94
N LEU A 11 6.22 -2.31 2.71
CA LEU A 11 6.36 -1.48 1.52
C LEU A 11 6.41 -2.33 0.24
N THR A 12 7.08 -3.48 0.27
CA THR A 12 7.15 -4.41 -0.86
C THR A 12 5.79 -5.05 -1.14
N PHE A 13 5.03 -5.40 -0.10
CA PHE A 13 3.66 -5.87 -0.22
C PHE A 13 2.78 -4.81 -0.90
N LEU A 14 2.79 -3.58 -0.42
CA LEU A 14 2.01 -2.48 -1.00
C LEU A 14 2.38 -2.18 -2.45
N LYS A 15 3.67 -2.24 -2.78
CA LYS A 15 4.16 -2.07 -4.15
C LYS A 15 3.48 -3.06 -5.09
N ASN A 16 3.36 -4.33 -4.68
CA ASN A 16 2.83 -5.42 -5.50
C ASN A 16 1.34 -5.73 -5.24
N LEU A 17 0.67 -4.95 -4.38
CA LEU A 17 -0.72 -5.19 -4.01
C LEU A 17 -1.64 -5.13 -5.24
N GLY A 18 -2.33 -6.23 -5.55
CA GLY A 18 -3.21 -6.28 -6.71
C GLY A 18 -2.48 -6.21 -8.06
N THR A 19 -1.19 -6.53 -8.13
CA THR A 19 -0.44 -6.65 -9.40
C THR A 19 -0.24 -8.10 -9.85
N TYR A 20 -0.66 -9.09 -9.04
CA TYR A 20 -0.44 -10.51 -9.32
C TYR A 20 -1.67 -11.16 -9.97
N ARG A 21 -1.75 -11.11 -11.31
CA ARG A 21 -2.45 -12.10 -12.15
C ARG A 21 -2.06 -11.91 -13.62
N GLU A 22 -1.67 -13.00 -14.27
CA GLU A 22 -1.58 -13.09 -15.72
C GLU A 22 -2.94 -12.79 -16.35
N GLY A 23 -3.00 -11.81 -17.26
CA GLY A 23 -4.07 -11.72 -18.26
C GLY A 23 -5.32 -10.89 -17.97
N HIS A 24 -5.44 -10.18 -16.84
CA HIS A 24 -6.63 -9.33 -16.58
C HIS A 24 -6.28 -7.91 -16.11
N GLU A 25 -6.87 -6.91 -16.79
CA GLU A 25 -6.85 -5.51 -16.42
C GLU A 25 -7.51 -5.32 -15.03
N MET A 26 -6.73 -4.83 -14.08
CA MET A 26 -7.01 -4.83 -12.64
C MET A 26 -7.12 -3.41 -12.05
N THR A 27 -7.16 -2.37 -12.89
CA THR A 27 -7.10 -0.96 -12.47
C THR A 27 -8.16 -0.58 -11.41
N PRO A 28 -9.43 -1.02 -11.49
CA PRO A 28 -10.41 -0.74 -10.44
C PRO A 28 -10.09 -1.46 -9.11
N MET A 29 -9.56 -2.68 -9.19
CA MET A 29 -9.34 -3.53 -8.01
C MET A 29 -8.13 -3.08 -7.20
N ARG A 30 -7.02 -2.69 -7.84
CA ARG A 30 -5.84 -2.16 -7.12
C ARG A 30 -6.16 -0.86 -6.39
N LEU A 31 -6.88 0.06 -7.04
CA LEU A 31 -7.27 1.33 -6.43
C LEU A 31 -8.11 1.11 -5.16
N GLN A 32 -9.09 0.21 -5.21
CA GLN A 32 -9.92 -0.11 -4.05
C GLN A 32 -9.14 -0.82 -2.93
N LEU A 33 -8.22 -1.73 -3.28
CA LEU A 33 -7.34 -2.38 -2.29
C LEU A 33 -6.46 -1.36 -1.55
N LEU A 34 -5.87 -0.41 -2.27
CA LEU A 34 -5.07 0.66 -1.66
C LEU A 34 -5.92 1.59 -0.79
N ALA A 35 -7.12 1.96 -1.22
CA ALA A 35 -8.04 2.77 -0.41
C ALA A 35 -8.40 2.09 0.91
N ASN A 36 -8.75 0.81 0.85
CA ASN A 36 -9.08 0.00 2.03
C ASN A 36 -7.88 -0.12 2.96
N TYR A 37 -6.67 -0.31 2.39
CA TYR A 37 -5.45 -0.38 3.18
C TYR A 37 -5.18 0.93 3.93
N VAL A 38 -5.23 2.09 3.25
CA VAL A 38 -5.01 3.40 3.89
C VAL A 38 -5.99 3.63 5.03
N LYS A 39 -7.27 3.29 4.84
CA LYS A 39 -8.29 3.40 5.89
C LYS A 39 -7.92 2.55 7.11
N ALA A 40 -7.66 1.26 6.92
CA ALA A 40 -7.31 0.35 8.01
C ALA A 40 -5.99 0.72 8.69
N ALA A 41 -5.00 1.18 7.93
CA ALA A 41 -3.71 1.60 8.44
C ALA A 41 -3.82 2.81 9.38
N ARG A 42 -4.67 3.80 9.05
CA ARG A 42 -4.90 4.97 9.92
C ARG A 42 -5.58 4.62 11.24
N GLU A 43 -6.37 3.55 11.28
CA GLU A 43 -7.05 3.07 12.48
C GLU A 43 -6.16 2.13 13.33
N ARG A 44 -4.99 1.73 12.80
CA ARG A 44 -4.09 0.78 13.46
C ARG A 44 -3.30 1.45 14.58
N VAL A 45 -3.55 0.99 15.81
CA VAL A 45 -2.91 1.51 17.03
C VAL A 45 -1.53 0.89 17.29
N ASP A 46 -1.33 -0.40 16.95
CA ASP A 46 -0.07 -1.11 17.17
C ASP A 46 0.56 -1.59 15.85
N TRP A 47 1.75 -1.06 15.56
CA TRP A 47 2.56 -1.39 14.39
C TRP A 47 3.73 -2.35 14.69
N GLY A 48 3.94 -2.71 15.95
CA GLY A 48 5.09 -3.50 16.38
C GLY A 48 6.41 -2.88 15.93
N ARG A 49 7.14 -3.56 15.04
CA ARG A 49 8.45 -3.11 14.51
C ARG A 49 8.35 -2.37 13.18
N VAL A 50 7.14 -2.16 12.66
CA VAL A 50 6.89 -1.45 11.41
C VAL A 50 6.79 0.05 11.69
N ASN A 51 7.42 0.87 10.84
CA ASN A 51 7.19 2.30 10.86
C ASN A 51 5.83 2.61 10.18
N GLY A 52 4.77 2.74 10.98
CA GLY A 52 3.41 2.96 10.50
C GLY A 52 3.23 4.25 9.71
N GLU A 53 3.84 5.35 10.15
CA GLU A 53 3.77 6.64 9.45
C GLU A 53 4.29 6.53 8.02
N LYS A 54 5.47 5.91 7.87
CA LYS A 54 6.09 5.70 6.55
C LYS A 54 5.24 4.80 5.65
N VAL A 55 4.63 3.76 6.22
CA VAL A 55 3.78 2.84 5.48
C VAL A 55 2.49 3.53 5.00
N ILE A 56 1.87 4.36 5.84
CA ILE A 56 0.69 5.16 5.46
C ILE A 56 1.06 6.15 4.35
N GLU A 57 2.15 6.91 4.51
CA GLU A 57 2.62 7.85 3.50
C GLU A 57 2.87 7.14 2.15
N PHE A 58 3.51 5.98 2.19
CA PHE A 58 3.74 5.19 0.98
C PHE A 58 2.44 4.68 0.36
N ALA A 59 1.51 4.15 1.16
CA ALA A 59 0.22 3.65 0.67
C ALA A 59 -0.61 4.77 0.01
N GLU A 60 -0.63 5.96 0.61
CA GLU A 60 -1.29 7.15 0.07
C GLU A 60 -0.66 7.59 -1.26
N ALA A 61 0.67 7.60 -1.35
CA ALA A 61 1.37 7.91 -2.58
C ALA A 61 1.08 6.88 -3.70
N GLN A 62 0.97 5.58 -3.37
CA GLN A 62 0.57 4.55 -4.33
C GLN A 62 -0.89 4.72 -4.77
N PHE A 63 -1.80 5.01 -3.83
CA PHE A 63 -3.21 5.27 -4.11
C PHE A 63 -3.39 6.45 -5.06
N ALA A 64 -2.70 7.57 -4.81
CA ALA A 64 -2.73 8.75 -5.67
C ALA A 64 -2.24 8.44 -7.09
N LYS A 65 -1.14 7.69 -7.22
CA LYS A 65 -0.61 7.26 -8.52
C LYS A 65 -1.59 6.38 -9.28
N GLU A 66 -2.24 5.43 -8.59
CA GLU A 66 -3.20 4.53 -9.23
C GLU A 66 -4.47 5.28 -9.65
N ARG A 67 -4.93 6.24 -8.84
CA ARG A 67 -6.07 7.09 -9.16
C ARG A 67 -5.85 7.92 -10.43
N LEU A 68 -4.62 8.41 -10.64
CA LEU A 68 -4.25 9.15 -11.86
C LEU A 68 -4.18 8.29 -13.12
N LYS A 69 -4.01 6.96 -13.00
CA LYS A 69 -4.03 6.04 -14.15
C LYS A 69 -5.44 5.59 -14.52
N ALA A 70 -6.36 5.63 -13.57
CA ALA A 70 -7.73 5.15 -13.73
C ALA A 70 -8.72 6.22 -14.25
N GLY A 71 -8.31 7.49 -14.28
CA GLY A 71 -9.06 8.60 -14.88
C GLY A 71 -8.37 9.10 -16.14
#